data_AF-A0A9E6WDH7-F1
#
_entry.id   AF-A0A9E6WDH7-F1
#
_cell.length_a   1.000
_cell.length_b   1.000
_cell.length_c   1.000
_cell.angle_alpha   90.00
_cell.angle_beta   90.00
_cell.angle_gamma   90.00
#
_symmetry.space_group_name_H-M   'P 1'
#
loop_
_entity.id
_entity.type
_entity.pdbx_description
1 polymer ?
#
loop_
_entity_poly.entity_id
_entity_poly.type
_entity_poly.pdbx_seq_one_letter_code
_entity_poly.pdbx_strand_id
1 'polypeptide(L)'
;MNAELISFPNRQALAESPARVLENAVVRLLKQNPFYGHLLLGFRRRVVQDQSGLGVTISNGIPILSVDPEALAAYSADEQVALLEHGVKHLLHLHPVRGRGVHRLTWDVAADLA
;
A
#
# COMPACT_ATOMS: atom_id res chain seq x y z
N MET A 1 -46.94 19.98 -11.18
CA MET A 1 -46.17 18.76 -10.87
C MET A 1 -44.77 19.22 -10.49
N ASN A 2 -44.48 19.29 -9.19
CA ASN A 2 -43.17 19.74 -8.71
C ASN A 2 -42.29 18.51 -8.54
N ALA A 3 -41.18 18.45 -9.26
CA ALA A 3 -40.17 17.42 -9.06
C ALA A 3 -39.46 17.72 -7.73
N GLU A 4 -39.74 16.92 -6.71
CA GLU A 4 -38.97 16.93 -5.48
C GLU A 4 -37.55 16.47 -5.81
N LEU A 5 -36.61 17.41 -5.75
CA LEU A 5 -35.18 17.13 -5.77
C LEU A 5 -34.87 16.24 -4.57
N ILE A 6 -34.52 14.99 -4.85
CA ILE A 6 -34.00 14.05 -3.86
C ILE A 6 -32.72 14.66 -3.30
N SER A 7 -32.83 15.30 -2.13
CA SER A 7 -31.68 15.80 -1.39
C SER A 7 -31.00 14.60 -0.74
N PHE A 8 -29.84 14.22 -1.29
CA PHE A 8 -28.99 13.24 -0.63
C PHE A 8 -28.43 13.89 0.64
N PRO A 9 -28.59 13.27 1.83
CA PRO A 9 -27.99 13.79 3.03
C PRO A 9 -26.49 13.97 2.79
N ASN A 10 -25.98 15.15 3.13
CA ASN A 10 -24.56 15.46 3.08
C ASN A 10 -23.84 14.38 3.90
N ARG A 11 -23.23 13.42 3.19
CA ARG A 11 -22.56 12.29 3.79
C ARG A 11 -21.33 12.88 4.44
N GLN A 12 -21.45 13.27 5.71
CA GLN A 12 -20.30 13.64 6.52
C GLN A 12 -19.27 12.54 6.29
N ALA A 13 -18.08 12.93 5.84
CA ALA A 13 -16.99 12.00 5.65
C ALA A 13 -16.71 11.37 7.02
N LEU A 14 -17.27 10.17 7.23
CA LEU A 14 -16.89 9.32 8.34
C LEU A 14 -15.38 9.21 8.28
N ALA A 15 -14.70 9.44 9.41
CA ALA A 15 -13.26 9.23 9.49
C ALA A 15 -12.93 7.88 8.85
N GLU A 16 -12.11 7.90 7.80
CA GLU A 16 -11.82 6.68 7.04
C GLU A 16 -11.22 5.67 8.00
N SER A 17 -11.74 4.44 8.02
CA SER A 17 -11.08 3.40 8.79
C SER A 17 -9.66 3.22 8.24
N PRO A 18 -8.64 2.95 9.08
CA PRO A 18 -7.26 2.82 8.60
C PRO A 18 -7.13 1.78 7.48
N ALA A 19 -7.91 0.69 7.53
CA ALA A 19 -8.00 -0.30 6.45
C ALA A 19 -8.50 0.29 5.12
N ARG A 20 -9.44 1.24 5.18
CA ARG A 20 -10.00 1.93 4.01
C ARG A 20 -9.00 2.85 3.34
N VAL A 21 -8.09 3.45 4.11
CA VAL A 21 -7.00 4.29 3.57
C VAL A 21 -6.12 3.47 2.62
N LEU A 22 -5.70 2.27 3.06
CA LEU A 22 -4.92 1.36 2.23
C LEU A 22 -5.70 0.93 0.98
N GLU A 23 -6.97 0.56 1.11
CA GLU A 23 -7.82 0.18 -0.02
C GLU A 23 -7.94 1.31 -1.04
N ASN A 24 -8.21 2.53 -0.57
CA ASN A 24 -8.30 3.72 -1.40
C ASN A 24 -6.98 4.01 -2.11
N ALA A 25 -5.84 3.88 -1.42
CA ALA A 25 -4.52 4.04 -2.02
C ALA A 25 -4.23 2.97 -3.10
N VAL A 26 -4.61 1.70 -2.86
CA VAL A 26 -4.50 0.63 -3.86
C VAL A 26 -5.39 0.92 -5.07
N VAL A 27 -6.62 1.39 -4.87
CA VAL A 27 -7.52 1.78 -5.97
C VAL A 27 -6.96 2.96 -6.76
N ARG A 28 -6.36 3.95 -6.08
CA ARG A 28 -5.67 5.07 -6.74
C ARG A 28 -4.49 4.57 -7.57
N LEU A 29 -3.65 3.70 -7.01
CA LEU A 29 -2.52 3.09 -7.73
C LEU A 29 -2.99 2.30 -8.96
N LEU A 30 -4.07 1.51 -8.84
CA LEU A 30 -4.66 0.77 -9.97
C LEU A 30 -5.13 1.69 -11.10
N LYS A 31 -5.65 2.88 -10.77
CA LYS A 31 -6.11 3.86 -11.77
C LYS A 31 -4.97 4.62 -12.42
N GLN A 32 -3.95 4.99 -11.65
CA GLN A 32 -2.83 5.82 -12.12
C GLN A 32 -1.76 4.98 -12.81
N ASN A 33 -1.34 3.87 -12.19
CA ASN A 33 -0.30 2.97 -12.68
C ASN A 33 -0.76 1.50 -12.59
N PRO A 34 -1.61 1.04 -13.54
CA PRO A 34 -2.27 -0.27 -13.47
C PRO A 34 -1.32 -1.45 -13.30
N PHE A 35 -0.15 -1.42 -13.93
CA PHE A 35 0.85 -2.49 -13.81
C PHE A 35 1.27 -2.72 -12.35
N TYR A 36 1.64 -1.66 -11.63
CA TYR A 36 2.05 -1.76 -10.22
C TYR A 36 0.87 -2.12 -9.32
N GLY A 37 -0.31 -1.56 -9.57
CA GLY A 37 -1.53 -1.89 -8.83
C GLY A 37 -1.93 -3.35 -8.97
N HIS A 38 -1.90 -3.90 -10.19
CA HIS A 38 -2.21 -5.32 -10.44
C HIS A 38 -1.20 -6.26 -9.76
N LEU A 39 0.08 -5.91 -9.78
CA LEU A 39 1.10 -6.69 -9.09
C LEU A 39 0.87 -6.69 -7.57
N LEU A 40 0.56 -5.52 -7.00
CA LEU A 40 0.27 -5.37 -5.57
C LEU A 40 -0.98 -6.15 -5.11
N LEU A 41 -1.99 -6.34 -5.97
CA LEU A 41 -3.15 -7.18 -5.64
C LEU A 41 -2.78 -8.65 -5.38
N GLY A 42 -1.66 -9.12 -5.94
CA GLY A 42 -1.13 -10.47 -5.69
C GLY A 42 -0.41 -10.62 -4.34
N PHE A 43 -0.20 -9.53 -3.59
CA PHE A 43 0.55 -9.57 -2.35
C PHE A 43 -0.36 -9.97 -1.20
N ARG A 44 0.13 -10.85 -0.32
CA ARG A 44 -0.53 -11.09 0.95
C ARG A 44 -0.37 -9.84 1.83
N ARG A 45 -1.47 -9.31 2.34
CA ARG A 45 -1.45 -8.16 3.26
C ARG A 45 -1.23 -8.63 4.69
N ARG A 46 -0.32 -7.96 5.39
CA ARG A 46 -0.10 -8.10 6.83
C ARG A 46 -0.25 -6.72 7.45
N VAL A 47 -1.34 -6.54 8.18
CA VAL A 47 -1.51 -5.34 9.01
C VAL A 47 -0.61 -5.52 10.22
N VAL A 48 0.32 -4.60 10.41
CA VAL A 48 1.19 -4.51 11.58
C VAL A 48 0.84 -3.26 12.34
N GLN A 49 0.78 -3.35 13.67
CA GLN A 49 0.60 -2.22 14.55
C GLN A 49 1.97 -1.81 15.10
N ASP A 50 2.20 -0.51 15.26
CA ASP A 50 3.39 0.05 15.95
C ASP A 50 4.71 -0.27 15.24
N GLN A 51 4.65 -0.59 13.95
CA GLN A 51 5.81 -0.61 13.07
C GLN A 51 5.71 0.62 12.18
N SER A 52 6.57 1.60 12.42
CA SER A 52 6.57 2.89 11.71
C SER A 52 6.97 2.73 10.23
N GLY A 53 6.13 2.09 9.42
CA GLY A 53 6.38 2.04 7.98
C GLY A 53 5.56 1.04 7.17
N LEU A 54 5.79 1.15 5.86
CA LEU A 54 5.36 0.22 4.84
C LEU A 54 6.58 -0.62 4.44
N GLY A 55 6.43 -1.94 4.42
CA GLY A 55 7.48 -2.88 4.06
C GLY A 55 6.99 -3.93 3.08
N VAL A 56 7.89 -4.41 2.23
CA VAL A 56 7.61 -5.52 1.31
C VAL A 56 8.64 -6.63 1.50
N THR A 57 8.19 -7.87 1.40
CA THR A 57 9.04 -9.05 1.54
C THR A 57 8.53 -10.20 0.68
N ILE A 58 9.35 -11.24 0.50
CA ILE A 58 8.93 -12.52 -0.07
C ILE A 58 9.17 -13.59 0.98
N SER A 59 8.13 -14.31 1.36
CA SER A 59 8.23 -15.45 2.27
C SER A 59 7.66 -16.68 1.57
N ASN A 60 8.45 -17.75 1.46
CA ASN A 60 8.07 -18.99 0.78
C ASN A 60 7.52 -18.77 -0.65
N GLY A 61 8.11 -17.84 -1.39
CA GLY A 61 7.68 -17.48 -2.75
C GLY A 61 6.44 -16.60 -2.82
N ILE A 62 5.88 -16.18 -1.69
CA ILE A 62 4.69 -15.32 -1.62
C ILE A 62 5.13 -13.89 -1.27
N PRO A 63 4.86 -12.90 -2.13
CA PRO A 63 5.03 -11.49 -1.80
C PRO A 63 4.10 -11.07 -0.65
N ILE A 64 4.64 -10.35 0.32
CA ILE A 64 3.91 -9.85 1.48
C ILE A 64 4.10 -8.34 1.55
N LEU A 65 2.99 -7.61 1.69
CA LEU A 65 2.96 -6.20 2.06
C LEU A 65 2.67 -6.11 3.56
N SER A 66 3.65 -5.65 4.33
CA SER A 66 3.48 -5.26 5.73
C SER A 66 3.18 -3.77 5.78
N VAL A 67 2.09 -3.38 6.43
CA VAL A 67 1.68 -1.98 6.49
C VAL A 67 0.99 -1.68 7.80
N ASP A 68 1.42 -0.57 8.43
CA ASP A 68 0.65 0.12 9.44
C ASP A 68 -0.26 1.14 8.75
N PRO A 69 -1.58 0.93 8.73
CA PRO A 69 -2.48 1.80 8.01
C PRO A 69 -2.66 3.18 8.67
N GLU A 70 -2.38 3.31 9.97
CA GLU A 70 -2.38 4.62 10.65
C GLU A 70 -1.16 5.42 10.22
N ALA A 71 0.02 4.78 10.18
CA ALA A 71 1.23 5.42 9.65
C ALA A 71 1.06 5.82 8.17
N LEU A 72 0.41 4.97 7.36
CA LEU A 72 0.12 5.30 5.95
C LEU A 72 -0.84 6.49 5.81
N ALA A 73 -1.81 6.61 6.72
CA ALA A 73 -2.79 7.69 6.71
C ALA A 73 -2.19 9.07 7.02
N ALA A 74 -0.99 9.13 7.61
CA ALA A 74 -0.27 10.39 7.85
C ALA A 74 0.27 11.03 6.56
N TYR A 75 0.39 10.27 5.48
CA TYR A 75 0.85 10.75 4.18
C TYR A 75 -0.30 11.23 3.29
N SER A 76 -0.02 12.16 2.39
CA SER A 76 -0.97 12.61 1.35
C SER A 76 -1.34 11.47 0.40
N ALA A 77 -2.44 11.62 -0.35
CA ALA A 77 -2.91 10.60 -1.27
C ALA A 77 -1.86 10.21 -2.34
N ASP A 78 -1.09 11.18 -2.83
CA ASP A 78 -0.05 10.95 -3.83
C ASP A 78 1.17 10.26 -3.21
N GLU A 79 1.58 10.67 -2.00
CA GLU A 79 2.64 9.99 -1.24
C GLU A 79 2.26 8.54 -0.90
N GLN A 80 1.01 8.27 -0.53
CA GLN A 80 0.52 6.90 -0.30
C GLN A 80 0.69 6.03 -1.55
N VAL A 81 0.33 6.56 -2.73
CA VAL A 81 0.49 5.85 -4.01
C VAL A 81 1.98 5.64 -4.31
N ALA A 82 2.82 6.67 -4.13
CA ALA A 82 4.25 6.59 -4.35
C ALA A 82 4.92 5.55 -3.44
N LEU A 83 4.53 5.48 -2.16
CA LEU A 83 5.03 4.49 -1.20
C LEU A 83 4.65 3.06 -1.61
N LEU A 84 3.41 2.84 -2.04
CA LEU A 84 2.97 1.52 -2.53
C LEU A 84 3.72 1.11 -3.79
N GLU A 85 3.85 2.03 -4.76
CA GLU A 85 4.60 1.81 -5.98
C GLU A 85 6.08 1.51 -5.71
N HIS A 86 6.69 2.25 -4.79
CA HIS A 86 8.06 2.05 -4.34
C HIS A 86 8.26 0.65 -3.74
N GLY A 87 7.34 0.22 -2.86
CA GLY A 87 7.34 -1.14 -2.34
C GLY A 87 7.32 -2.19 -3.45
N VAL A 88 6.49 -2.01 -4.48
CA VAL A 88 6.46 -2.94 -5.63
C VAL A 88 7.79 -2.93 -6.40
N LYS A 89 8.38 -1.75 -6.64
CA LYS A 89 9.67 -1.59 -7.33
C LYS A 89 10.81 -2.30 -6.60
N HIS A 90 10.81 -2.35 -5.28
CA HIS A 90 11.81 -3.10 -4.51
C HIS A 90 11.85 -4.57 -4.86
N LEU A 91 10.68 -5.20 -5.04
CA LEU A 91 10.62 -6.60 -5.46
C LEU A 91 10.98 -6.80 -6.92
N LEU A 92 10.51 -5.92 -7.83
CA LEU A 92 10.81 -6.03 -9.26
C LEU A 92 12.29 -5.87 -9.58
N HIS A 93 12.94 -4.92 -8.93
CA HIS A 93 14.37 -4.65 -9.15
C HIS A 93 15.28 -5.51 -8.28
N LEU A 94 14.68 -6.38 -7.45
CA LEU A 94 15.36 -7.20 -6.45
C LEU A 94 16.33 -6.35 -5.62
N HIS A 95 15.96 -5.10 -5.30
CA HIS A 95 16.77 -4.23 -4.44
C HIS A 95 17.22 -4.93 -3.15
N PRO A 96 16.36 -5.71 -2.47
CA PRO A 96 16.80 -6.41 -1.26
C PRO A 96 17.79 -7.56 -1.48
N VAL A 97 18.17 -7.93 -2.72
CA VAL A 97 19.33 -8.85 -2.99
C VAL A 97 20.59 -8.16 -3.46
N ARG A 98 20.59 -6.83 -3.58
CA ARG A 98 21.77 -6.12 -4.06
C ARG A 98 22.78 -5.98 -2.92
N GLY A 99 23.53 -7.04 -2.64
CA GLY A 99 24.59 -7.05 -1.62
C GLY A 99 25.27 -8.41 -1.46
N ARG A 100 26.56 -8.42 -1.10
CA ARG A 100 27.25 -9.67 -0.73
C ARG A 100 26.71 -10.18 0.61
N GLY A 101 26.48 -11.48 0.72
CA GLY A 101 26.06 -12.12 1.98
C GLY A 101 24.56 -12.08 2.27
N VAL A 102 23.73 -11.54 1.37
CA VAL A 102 22.27 -11.58 1.51
C VAL A 102 21.73 -12.90 0.95
N HIS A 103 21.03 -13.66 1.77
CA HIS A 103 20.48 -14.94 1.38
C HIS A 103 19.11 -14.74 0.70
N ARG A 104 18.96 -15.30 -0.52
CA ARG A 104 17.81 -15.08 -1.43
C ARG A 104 16.45 -15.56 -0.91
N LEU A 105 16.36 -16.02 0.34
CA LEU A 105 15.15 -16.56 0.96
C LEU A 105 14.84 -15.93 2.33
N THR A 106 15.67 -14.99 2.80
CA THR A 106 15.45 -14.25 4.06
C THR A 106 15.37 -12.77 3.73
N TRP A 107 14.20 -12.17 3.97
CA TRP A 107 13.81 -10.90 3.34
C TRP A 107 13.07 -9.95 4.29
N ASP A 108 13.36 -9.96 5.58
CA ASP A 108 12.84 -8.91 6.47
C ASP A 108 13.62 -7.61 6.20
N VAL A 109 13.25 -6.93 5.11
CA VAL A 109 13.88 -5.68 4.67
C VAL A 109 12.86 -4.56 4.79
N ALA A 110 13.04 -3.73 5.82
CA ALA A 110 12.55 -2.36 5.80
C ALA A 110 13.38 -1.63 4.73
N ALA A 111 12.82 -1.49 3.54
CA ALA A 111 13.49 -0.77 2.48
C ALA A 111 13.24 0.72 2.67
N ASP A 112 14.32 1.48 2.57
CA ASP A 112 14.42 2.94 2.65
C ASP A 112 13.18 3.71 2.16
N LEU A 113 12.72 4.67 2.99
CA LEU A 113 12.08 5.87 2.47
C LEU A 113 13.16 6.59 1.65
N ALA A 114 13.03 6.56 0.32
CA ALA A 114 13.86 7.36 -0.57
C ALA A 114 13.61 8.85 -0.35
#